data_AF-A0A8X6SE95-F1
#
_entry.id   AF-A0A8X6SE95-F1
#
_cell.length_a   1.000
_cell.length_b   1.000
_cell.length_c   1.000
_cell.angle_alpha   90.00
_cell.angle_beta   90.00
_cell.angle_gamma   90.00
#
_symmetry.space_group_name_H-M   'P 1'
#
loop_
_entity.id
_entity.type
_entity.pdbx_description
1 polymer ?
#
loop_
_entity_poly.entity_id
_entity_poly.type
_entity_poly.pdbx_seq_one_letter_code
_entity_poly.pdbx_strand_id
1 'polypeptide(L)'
;MLINAHLSNLLNLTPVRNPTDIVGLRNLYDRAETQIRSLESLGVKGESYSNLLTPILLKQIPSELVLEFNRSQKDEGFDLSALLPFLHLEIRSRERASQINSHKLCHYSPPPQDRTKK
;
A
#
# COMPACT_ATOMS: atom_id res chain seq x y z
N MET A 1 -5.69 15.93 24.26
CA MET A 1 -4.27 15.58 23.97
C MET A 1 -4.11 15.35 22.49
N LEU A 2 -3.14 16.04 21.88
CA LEU A 2 -2.85 15.98 20.44
C LEU A 2 -2.54 14.56 19.95
N ILE A 3 -1.90 13.75 20.80
CA ILE A 3 -1.54 12.33 20.53
C ILE A 3 -2.78 11.48 20.20
N ASN A 4 -3.88 11.64 20.93
CA ASN A 4 -5.11 10.86 20.66
C ASN A 4 -5.75 11.23 19.32
N ALA A 5 -5.67 12.48 18.89
CA ALA A 5 -6.20 12.89 17.59
C ALA A 5 -5.41 12.24 16.44
N HIS A 6 -4.08 12.19 16.56
CA HIS A 6 -3.21 11.51 15.60
C HIS A 6 -3.45 10.00 15.55
N LEU A 7 -3.62 9.35 16.72
CA LEU A 7 -3.99 7.95 16.82
C LEU A 7 -5.39 7.69 16.22
N SER A 8 -6.39 8.51 16.54
CA SER A 8 -7.73 8.39 15.97
C SER A 8 -7.75 8.59 14.44
N ASN A 9 -6.92 9.48 13.90
CA ASN A 9 -6.82 9.68 12.45
C ASN A 9 -6.15 8.51 11.73
N LEU A 10 -5.20 7.85 12.40
CA LEU A 10 -4.58 6.63 11.91
C LEU A 10 -5.56 5.43 12.00
N LEU A 11 -6.41 5.40 13.02
CA LEU A 11 -7.46 4.39 13.19
C LEU A 11 -8.61 4.58 12.19
N ASN A 12 -8.89 5.82 11.78
CA ASN A 12 -9.89 6.19 10.78
C ASN A 12 -9.34 6.23 9.34
N LEU A 13 -8.23 5.53 9.07
CA LEU A 13 -7.82 5.31 7.68
C LEU A 13 -8.94 4.56 6.96
N THR A 14 -9.17 4.94 5.71
CA THR A 14 -10.19 4.33 4.88
C THR A 14 -9.61 3.04 4.31
N PRO A 15 -10.20 1.87 4.59
CA PRO A 15 -9.62 0.62 4.13
C PRO A 15 -9.70 0.55 2.61
N VAL A 16 -8.55 0.30 1.99
CA VAL A 16 -8.46 0.08 0.56
C VAL A 16 -8.75 -1.39 0.31
N ARG A 17 -9.92 -1.69 -0.25
CA ARG A 17 -10.33 -3.08 -0.56
C ARG A 17 -9.88 -3.52 -1.94
N ASN A 18 -9.66 -2.55 -2.84
CA ASN A 18 -9.29 -2.80 -4.22
C ASN A 18 -7.77 -2.77 -4.36
N PRO A 19 -7.09 -3.90 -4.65
CA PRO A 19 -5.64 -3.94 -4.83
C PRO A 19 -5.16 -3.18 -6.07
N THR A 20 -6.08 -2.88 -6.99
CA THR A 20 -5.83 -2.08 -8.20
C THR A 20 -5.98 -0.58 -7.97
N ASP A 21 -6.49 -0.15 -6.81
CA ASP A 21 -6.59 1.27 -6.45
C ASP A 21 -5.25 1.78 -5.90
N ILE A 22 -4.32 2.00 -6.82
CA ILE A 22 -2.96 2.46 -6.53
C ILE A 22 -3.00 3.83 -5.83
N VAL A 23 -3.94 4.71 -6.22
CA VAL A 23 -4.10 6.05 -5.63
C VAL A 23 -4.60 5.94 -4.19
N GLY A 24 -5.57 5.08 -3.92
CA GLY A 24 -6.02 4.78 -2.56
C GLY A 24 -4.91 4.22 -1.69
N LEU A 25 -4.14 3.26 -2.19
CA LEU A 25 -2.98 2.69 -1.49
C LEU A 25 -1.92 3.74 -1.17
N ARG A 26 -1.61 4.61 -2.13
CA ARG A 26 -0.67 5.73 -1.98
C ARG A 26 -1.13 6.67 -0.86
N ASN A 27 -2.38 7.12 -0.92
CA ASN A 27 -2.95 8.03 0.08
C ASN A 27 -2.99 7.43 1.49
N LEU A 28 -3.29 6.12 1.60
CA LEU A 28 -3.27 5.39 2.85
C LEU A 28 -1.86 5.35 3.43
N TYR A 29 -0.87 5.01 2.60
CA TYR A 29 0.54 4.97 3.01
C TYR A 29 1.04 6.35 3.44
N ASP A 30 0.82 7.39 2.63
CA ASP A 30 1.28 8.75 2.92
C ASP A 30 0.67 9.30 4.23
N ARG A 31 -0.62 9.00 4.49
CA ARG A 31 -1.27 9.35 5.76
C ARG A 31 -0.66 8.58 6.93
N ALA A 32 -0.44 7.27 6.78
CA ALA A 32 0.16 6.45 7.82
C ALA A 32 1.58 6.94 8.16
N GLU A 33 2.40 7.18 7.16
CA GLU A 33 3.76 7.69 7.30
C GLU A 33 3.77 9.06 8.01
N THR A 34 2.88 9.97 7.63
CA THR A 34 2.75 11.29 8.26
C THR A 34 2.42 11.18 9.75
N GLN A 35 1.49 10.30 10.13
CA GLN A 35 1.15 10.10 11.54
C GLN A 35 2.30 9.47 12.32
N ILE A 36 2.99 8.49 11.74
CA ILE A 36 4.15 7.83 12.35
C ILE A 36 5.27 8.85 12.59
N ARG A 37 5.65 9.64 11.59
CA ARG A 37 6.64 10.72 11.73
C ARG A 37 6.22 11.76 12.78
N SER A 38 4.93 12.06 12.88
CA SER A 38 4.41 12.98 13.91
C SER A 38 4.55 12.38 15.32
N LEU A 39 4.28 11.07 15.48
CA LEU A 39 4.47 10.37 16.76
C LEU A 39 5.95 10.31 17.17
N GLU A 40 6.85 10.05 16.22
CA GLU A 40 8.30 10.08 16.45
C GLU A 40 8.77 11.47 16.87
N SER A 41 8.26 12.52 16.22
CA SER A 41 8.57 13.91 16.58
C SER A 41 8.06 14.29 17.97
N LEU A 42 7.04 13.59 18.49
CA LEU A 42 6.54 13.75 19.87
C LEU A 42 7.35 12.92 20.88
N GLY A 43 8.40 12.23 20.44
CA GLY A 43 9.28 11.42 21.28
C GLY A 43 8.79 10.00 21.52
N VAL A 44 7.76 9.55 20.79
CA VAL A 44 7.27 8.18 20.90
C VAL A 44 8.13 7.27 20.02
N LYS A 45 8.72 6.22 20.61
CA LYS A 45 9.54 5.26 19.87
C LYS A 45 8.67 4.37 18.98
N GLY A 46 9.17 4.10 17.76
CA GLY A 46 8.59 3.15 16.79
C GLY A 46 8.12 1.83 17.40
N GLU A 47 8.97 1.26 18.25
CA GLU A 47 8.73 0.00 18.95
C GLU A 47 7.51 0.04 19.88
N SER A 48 7.22 1.20 20.50
CA SER A 48 6.15 1.33 21.49
C SER A 48 4.76 1.30 20.86
N TYR A 49 4.62 1.71 19.60
CA TYR A 49 3.35 1.68 18.88
C TYR A 49 3.33 0.65 17.75
N SER A 50 4.46 0.09 17.33
CA SER A 50 4.54 -0.90 16.26
C SER A 50 3.54 -2.04 16.45
N ASN A 51 3.55 -2.69 17.61
CA ASN A 51 2.67 -3.82 17.91
C ASN A 51 1.17 -3.48 17.79
N LEU A 52 0.82 -2.21 17.98
CA LEU A 52 -0.54 -1.71 17.79
C LEU A 52 -0.81 -1.32 16.34
N LEU A 53 0.10 -0.58 15.71
CA LEU A 53 -0.10 0.00 14.37
C LEU A 53 0.01 -1.03 13.25
N THR A 54 0.89 -2.02 13.38
CA THR A 54 1.08 -3.07 12.38
C THR A 54 -0.23 -3.80 12.06
N PRO A 55 -0.97 -4.40 13.03
CA PRO A 55 -2.23 -5.06 12.72
C PRO A 55 -3.32 -4.10 12.24
N ILE A 56 -3.28 -2.82 12.64
CA ILE A 56 -4.21 -1.81 12.12
C ILE A 56 -3.94 -1.57 10.64
N LEU A 57 -2.70 -1.28 10.25
CA LEU A 57 -2.34 -1.03 8.85
C LEU A 57 -2.61 -2.26 7.98
N LEU A 58 -2.32 -3.46 8.47
CA LEU A 58 -2.66 -4.71 7.77
C LEU A 58 -4.16 -4.87 7.51
N LYS A 59 -5.03 -4.39 8.42
CA LYS A 59 -6.49 -4.37 8.21
C LYS A 59 -6.95 -3.29 7.22
N GLN A 60 -6.17 -2.25 7.02
CA GLN A 60 -6.51 -1.13 6.14
C GLN A 60 -6.08 -1.38 4.70
N ILE A 61 -5.17 -2.31 4.45
CA ILE A 61 -4.71 -2.69 3.11
C ILE A 61 -5.43 -3.96 2.61
N PRO A 62 -5.49 -4.18 1.28
CA PRO A 62 -6.07 -5.38 0.69
C PRO A 62 -5.41 -6.67 1.21
N SER A 63 -6.20 -7.74 1.37
CA SER A 63 -5.70 -9.04 1.82
C SER A 63 -4.61 -9.64 0.92
N GLU A 64 -4.63 -9.31 -0.37
CA GLU A 64 -3.61 -9.73 -1.33
C GLU A 64 -2.24 -9.11 -1.02
N LEU A 65 -2.21 -7.84 -0.63
CA LEU A 65 -1.01 -7.16 -0.15
C LEU A 65 -0.49 -7.74 1.15
N VAL A 66 -1.40 -8.07 2.07
CA VAL A 66 -1.07 -8.78 3.32
C VAL A 66 -0.44 -10.13 3.00
N LEU A 67 -1.00 -10.89 2.06
CA LEU A 67 -0.48 -12.19 1.68
C LEU A 67 0.94 -12.08 1.08
N GLU A 68 1.17 -11.13 0.17
CA GLU A 68 2.50 -10.87 -0.40
C GLU A 68 3.52 -10.46 0.67
N PHE A 69 3.10 -9.63 1.64
CA PHE A 69 3.94 -9.29 2.79
C PHE A 69 4.31 -10.54 3.59
N ASN A 70 3.32 -11.36 3.95
CA ASN A 70 3.52 -12.60 4.70
C ASN A 70 4.45 -13.58 3.96
N ARG A 71 4.34 -13.69 2.62
CA ARG A 71 5.22 -14.53 1.80
C ARG A 71 6.66 -14.01 1.75
N SER A 72 6.82 -12.70 1.89
CA SER A 72 8.13 -12.04 1.84
C SER A 72 8.86 -12.11 3.19
N GLN A 73 8.13 -12.22 4.30
CA GLN A 73 8.71 -12.39 5.63
C GLN A 73 9.16 -13.85 5.84
N LYS A 74 10.44 -14.05 6.15
CA LYS A 74 11.05 -15.37 6.41
C LYS A 74 11.09 -15.64 7.93
N ASP A 75 9.93 -15.68 8.58
CA ASP A 75 9.75 -15.87 10.03
C ASP A 75 10.32 -14.78 10.97
N GLU A 76 10.95 -13.74 10.42
CA GLU A 76 11.27 -12.52 11.17
C GLU A 76 9.98 -11.71 11.33
N GLY A 77 9.59 -11.43 12.57
CA GLY A 77 8.22 -11.04 12.93
C GLY A 77 7.66 -9.81 12.21
N PHE A 78 6.35 -9.62 12.33
CA PHE A 78 5.61 -8.53 11.69
C PHE A 78 5.84 -7.21 12.42
N ASP A 79 6.88 -6.49 12.05
CA ASP A 79 7.16 -5.15 12.55
C ASP A 79 6.79 -4.06 11.53
N LEU A 80 6.40 -2.90 12.04
CA LEU A 80 6.11 -1.70 11.28
C LEU A 80 7.31 -1.26 10.44
N SER A 81 8.52 -1.47 10.97
CA SER A 81 9.79 -1.18 10.29
C SER A 81 9.98 -2.01 9.01
N ALA A 82 9.39 -3.20 8.92
CA ALA A 82 9.38 -4.05 7.73
C ALA A 82 8.18 -3.76 6.83
N LEU A 83 7.01 -3.47 7.43
CA LEU A 83 5.77 -3.23 6.70
C LEU A 83 5.80 -1.95 5.85
N LEU A 84 6.33 -0.85 6.39
CA LEU A 84 6.42 0.44 5.68
C LEU A 84 7.26 0.37 4.40
N PRO A 85 8.52 -0.12 4.41
CA PRO A 85 9.33 -0.21 3.20
C PRO A 85 8.74 -1.21 2.19
N PHE A 86 8.14 -2.30 2.66
CA PHE A 86 7.41 -3.23 1.79
C PHE A 86 6.27 -2.52 1.04
N LEU A 87 5.38 -1.84 1.77
CA LEU A 87 4.25 -1.12 1.18
C LEU A 87 4.71 -0.07 0.16
N HIS A 88 5.74 0.71 0.51
CA HIS A 88 6.29 1.72 -0.39
C HIS A 88 6.78 1.10 -1.71
N LEU A 89 7.58 0.04 -1.62
CA LEU A 89 8.14 -0.64 -2.79
C LEU A 89 7.04 -1.21 -3.67
N GLU A 90 6.05 -1.84 -3.04
CA GLU A 90 4.97 -2.53 -3.70
C GLU A 90 4.00 -1.56 -4.40
N ILE A 91 3.67 -0.43 -3.78
CA ILE A 91 2.93 0.68 -4.42
C ILE A 91 3.69 1.17 -5.65
N ARG A 92 4.99 1.45 -5.51
CA ARG A 92 5.84 1.92 -6.62
C ARG A 92 5.98 0.87 -7.72
N SER A 93 5.96 -0.42 -7.39
CA SER A 93 5.96 -1.52 -8.36
C SER A 93 4.68 -1.50 -9.19
N ARG A 94 3.52 -1.38 -8.54
CA ARG A 94 2.21 -1.29 -9.22
C ARG A 94 2.06 -0.02 -10.07
N GLU A 95 2.56 1.12 -9.59
CA GLU A 95 2.58 2.38 -10.36
C GLU A 95 3.31 2.18 -11.70
N ARG A 96 4.49 1.54 -11.68
CA ARG A 96 5.25 1.25 -12.91
C ARG A 96 4.55 0.24 -13.81
N ALA A 97 3.98 -0.82 -13.23
CA ALA A 97 3.25 -1.82 -14.00
C ALA A 97 2.03 -1.20 -14.71
N SER A 98 1.32 -0.28 -14.03
CA SER A 98 0.20 0.47 -14.60
C SER A 98 0.64 1.37 -15.77
N GLN A 99 1.79 2.05 -15.64
CA GLN A 99 2.36 2.85 -16.73
C GLN A 99 2.72 1.99 -17.95
N ILE A 100 3.30 0.80 -17.75
CA ILE A 100 3.64 -0.12 -18.83
C ILE A 100 2.39 -0.63 -19.55
N ASN A 101 1.33 -1.00 -18.81
CA ASN A 101 0.06 -1.44 -19.41
C ASN A 101 -0.61 -0.33 -20.22
N SER A 102 -0.52 0.92 -19.74
CA SER A 102 -1.02 2.08 -20.47
C SER A 102 -0.26 2.29 -21.79
N HIS A 103 1.06 2.08 -21.78
CA HIS A 103 1.90 2.23 -22.97
C HIS A 103 1.74 1.08 -23.98
N LYS A 104 1.36 -0.14 -23.54
CA LYS A 104 1.08 -1.27 -24.44
C LYS A 104 -0.23 -1.12 -25.22
N LEU A 105 -1.24 -0.45 -24.64
CA LEU A 105 -2.52 -0.24 -25.34
C LEU A 105 -2.36 0.68 -26.57
N CYS A 106 -1.40 1.60 -26.54
CA CYS A 106 -1.11 2.53 -27.64
C CYS A 106 -0.36 1.88 -28.83
N HIS A 107 0.16 0.66 -28.67
CA HIS A 107 0.99 -0.01 -29.70
C HIS A 107 0.38 -1.29 -30.26
N TYR A 108 -0.82 -1.68 -29.82
CA TYR A 108 -1.53 -2.83 -30.38
C TYR A 108 -2.57 -2.36 -31.40
N SER A 109 -2.21 -2.42 -32.69
CA SER A 109 -3.20 -2.42 -33.76
C SER A 109 -3.74 -3.85 -33.88
N PRO A 110 -5.05 -4.11 -33.71
CA PRO A 110 -5.58 -5.43 -34.00
C PRO A 110 -5.29 -5.77 -35.48
N PRO A 111 -4.92 -7.03 -35.79
CA PRO A 111 -4.69 -7.44 -37.18
C PRO A 111 -5.97 -7.20 -38.00
N PRO A 112 -5.84 -6.77 -39.28
CA PRO A 112 -7.01 -6.57 -40.14
C PRO A 112 -7.83 -7.85 -40.18
N GLN A 113 -9.10 -7.79 -39.81
CA GLN A 113 -10.01 -8.91 -40.03
C GLN A 113 -10.25 -9.00 -41.54
N ASP A 114 -9.61 -9.98 -42.18
CA ASP A 114 -9.84 -10.31 -43.57
C ASP A 114 -11.29 -10.79 -43.72
N ARG A 115 -12.14 -9.87 -44.14
CA ARG A 115 -13.54 -10.13 -44.47
C ARG A 115 -13.64 -10.50 -45.95
N THR A 116 -12.92 -11.52 -46.37
CA THR A 116 -13.23 -12.30 -47.57
C THR A 116 -12.99 -13.77 -47.22
N LYS A 117 -13.97 -14.66 -47.37
CA LYS A 117 -14.48 -15.12 -48.66
C LYS A 117 -15.98 -15.41 -48.59
N LYS A 118 -16.68 -14.78 -49.53
CA LYS A 118 -17.97 -15.19 -50.06
C LYS A 118 -17.73 -16.26 -51.13
#